data_AF-A0A819FNN9-F1
#
_entry.id   AF-A0A819FNN9-F1
#
_cell.length_a   1.000
_cell.length_b   1.000
_cell.length_c   1.000
_cell.angle_alpha   90.00
_cell.angle_beta   90.00
_cell.angle_gamma   90.00
#
_symmetry.space_group_name_H-M   'P 1'
#
loop_
_entity.id
_entity.type
_entity.pdbx_description
1 polymer ?
#
loop_
_entity_poly.entity_id
_entity_poly.type
_entity_poly.pdbx_seq_one_letter_code
_entity_poly.pdbx_strand_id
1 'polypeptide(L)'
;MHLRIVQRRLASIQNNLIRTYKYQSKVFGFNAQLKTIGNTNEIEKILRDYNQARQANPHAALLIDAYRKHGHRLAKIDPLGINVNTSIPELDQNLFTVNFHIENEHDARSLFGLSTEQSIPKTKDDWIRQLNEIYCQSISLECEYIENDIERLWIARRFEQLRTSPTISSDIQQRIAEQMRKCETFDQFLQAKFPTLKRYSGEGAEGMMAFFDLVFKQSVQLNIENVIVCMPHRGRNNLLVCLLNYPAATMFRKIKGKHEFPKDVKSTGDVLSHLYTSTDLTYNGKKLHVSLIPNPSHLEANNPVAVGKTRACQLSLKDGHYADTENVGRHGDKALCIQVHGDASFAGQ
;
A
#
# COMPACT_ATOMS: atom_id res chain seq x y z
N MET A 1 -26.20 -29.12 51.61
CA MET A 1 -26.17 -30.61 51.68
C MET A 1 -25.89 -31.11 50.27
N HIS A 2 -24.76 -31.80 50.09
CA HIS A 2 -24.32 -32.35 48.80
C HIS A 2 -25.39 -33.25 48.17
N LEU A 3 -25.55 -33.19 46.85
CA LEU A 3 -26.06 -34.32 46.07
C LEU A 3 -25.36 -34.37 44.70
N ARG A 4 -24.43 -35.32 44.62
CA ARG A 4 -23.87 -35.86 43.37
C ARG A 4 -25.03 -36.37 42.52
N ILE A 5 -25.11 -35.91 41.27
CA ILE A 5 -25.92 -36.59 40.25
C ILE A 5 -24.98 -37.33 39.31
N VAL A 6 -25.16 -38.64 39.38
CA VAL A 6 -24.56 -39.75 38.66
C VAL A 6 -24.52 -39.51 37.15
N GLN A 7 -23.32 -39.63 36.57
CA GLN A 7 -23.14 -40.01 35.17
C GLN A 7 -23.79 -41.37 34.93
N ARG A 8 -24.79 -41.45 34.05
CA ARG A 8 -24.85 -42.48 32.99
C ARG A 8 -26.11 -42.34 32.13
N ARG A 9 -25.88 -42.49 30.83
CA ARG A 9 -26.84 -42.72 29.72
C ARG A 9 -27.54 -41.49 29.13
N LEU A 10 -26.79 -40.77 28.30
CA LEU A 10 -27.29 -40.26 27.02
C LEU A 10 -26.35 -40.73 25.89
N ALA A 11 -26.18 -42.06 25.79
CA ALA A 11 -25.38 -42.70 24.74
C ALA A 11 -26.25 -43.20 23.57
N SER A 12 -27.41 -42.59 23.30
CA SER A 12 -28.29 -43.04 22.20
C SER A 12 -29.02 -41.93 21.44
N ILE A 13 -28.57 -40.68 21.51
CA ILE A 13 -29.06 -39.58 20.65
C ILE A 13 -27.87 -38.86 20.02
N GLN A 14 -27.01 -39.60 19.31
CA GLN A 14 -25.85 -39.02 18.63
C GLN A 14 -25.67 -39.53 17.20
N ASN A 15 -26.75 -39.85 16.50
CA ASN A 15 -26.64 -40.33 15.12
C ASN A 15 -27.58 -39.71 14.09
N ASN A 16 -28.20 -38.56 14.36
CA ASN A 16 -28.93 -37.85 13.30
C ASN A 16 -28.61 -36.35 13.32
N LEU A 17 -27.93 -35.92 12.25
CA LEU A 17 -27.88 -34.57 11.70
C LEU A 17 -27.03 -33.53 12.43
N ILE A 18 -25.74 -33.80 12.64
CA ILE A 18 -24.75 -32.73 12.41
C ILE A 18 -24.28 -32.92 10.98
N ARG A 19 -24.95 -32.26 10.03
CA ARG A 19 -24.34 -31.97 8.72
C ARG A 19 -23.17 -31.06 9.02
N THR A 20 -22.00 -31.64 9.25
CA THR A 20 -20.75 -30.92 9.07
C THR A 20 -20.75 -30.51 7.60
N TYR A 21 -20.94 -29.22 7.32
CA TYR A 21 -20.65 -28.67 6.01
C TYR A 21 -19.16 -28.90 5.77
N LYS A 22 -18.82 -30.05 5.17
CA LYS A 22 -17.51 -30.25 4.57
C LYS A 22 -17.44 -29.27 3.42
N TYR A 23 -16.93 -28.07 3.68
CA TYR A 23 -16.63 -27.11 2.63
C TYR A 23 -15.71 -27.81 1.64
N GLN A 24 -16.15 -27.95 0.38
CA GLN A 24 -15.24 -28.39 -0.68
C GLN A 24 -14.11 -27.36 -0.73
N SER A 25 -12.87 -27.78 -0.49
CA SER A 25 -11.70 -26.90 -0.41
C SER A 25 -11.43 -26.11 -1.70
N LYS A 26 -12.13 -26.44 -2.79
CA LYS A 26 -12.04 -25.79 -4.09
C LYS A 26 -13.42 -25.72 -4.75
N VAL A 27 -13.90 -24.50 -5.01
CA VAL A 27 -15.01 -24.21 -5.93
C VAL A 27 -14.54 -23.19 -6.96
N PHE A 28 -15.17 -23.09 -8.12
CA PHE A 28 -14.71 -22.15 -9.14
C PHE A 28 -14.66 -20.71 -8.57
N GLY A 29 -13.49 -20.06 -8.70
CA GLY A 29 -13.26 -18.73 -8.16
C GLY A 29 -12.96 -18.67 -6.66
N PHE A 30 -12.85 -19.81 -5.96
CA PHE A 30 -12.41 -19.88 -4.58
C PHE A 30 -11.51 -21.11 -4.33
N ASN A 31 -10.30 -20.88 -3.83
CA ASN A 31 -9.35 -21.93 -3.50
C ASN A 31 -8.87 -21.71 -2.07
N ALA A 32 -9.27 -22.58 -1.14
CA ALA A 32 -8.86 -22.49 0.26
C ALA A 32 -7.37 -22.79 0.48
N GLN A 33 -6.73 -23.45 -0.49
CA GLN A 33 -5.30 -23.83 -0.47
C GLN A 33 -4.41 -22.80 -1.16
N LEU A 34 -4.96 -21.66 -1.59
CA LEU A 34 -4.14 -20.52 -1.99
C LEU A 34 -3.14 -20.23 -0.89
N LYS A 35 -1.86 -20.16 -1.26
CA LYS A 35 -0.78 -19.89 -0.31
C LYS A 35 -1.00 -18.51 0.31
N THR A 36 -1.59 -18.49 1.50
CA THR A 36 -1.53 -17.34 2.39
C THR A 36 -0.21 -17.42 3.14
N ILE A 37 0.69 -16.52 2.76
CA ILE A 37 1.94 -16.19 3.46
C ILE A 37 3.09 -17.20 3.21
N GLY A 38 4.31 -16.68 3.19
CA GLY A 38 5.56 -17.36 2.83
C GLY A 38 5.98 -18.52 3.75
N ASN A 39 7.24 -18.95 3.65
CA ASN A 39 7.79 -20.10 4.38
C ASN A 39 7.49 -20.01 5.90
N THR A 40 6.56 -20.83 6.38
CA THR A 40 6.05 -20.80 7.76
C THR A 40 7.16 -20.98 8.79
N ASN A 41 8.18 -21.79 8.48
CA ASN A 41 9.30 -22.05 9.39
C ASN A 41 10.16 -20.80 9.63
N GLU A 42 10.35 -19.97 8.61
CA GLU A 42 11.13 -18.73 8.73
C GLU A 42 10.40 -17.69 9.56
N ILE A 43 9.08 -17.58 9.35
CA ILE A 43 8.21 -16.68 10.10
C ILE A 43 8.15 -17.07 11.56
N GLU A 44 7.97 -18.36 11.85
CA GLU A 44 7.98 -18.87 13.22
C GLU A 44 9.31 -18.58 13.91
N LYS A 45 10.44 -18.71 13.20
CA LYS A 45 11.75 -18.37 13.75
C LYS A 45 11.84 -16.88 14.08
N ILE A 46 11.46 -15.99 13.17
CA ILE A 46 11.48 -14.54 13.39
C ILE A 46 10.63 -14.15 14.60
N LEU A 47 9.44 -14.75 14.74
CA LEU A 47 8.57 -14.51 15.89
C LEU A 47 9.18 -15.02 17.21
N ARG A 48 9.81 -16.19 17.20
CA ARG A 48 10.47 -16.74 18.40
C ARG A 48 11.64 -15.84 18.82
N ASP A 49 12.50 -15.47 17.88
CA ASP A 49 13.65 -14.60 18.13
C ASP A 49 13.19 -13.22 18.63
N TYR A 50 12.13 -12.66 18.04
CA TYR A 50 11.50 -11.41 18.49
C TYR A 50 10.99 -11.52 19.94
N ASN A 51 10.25 -12.58 20.26
CA ASN A 51 9.67 -12.77 21.60
C ASN A 51 10.75 -13.01 22.66
N GLN A 52 11.81 -13.76 22.34
CA GLN A 52 12.95 -13.95 23.24
C GLN A 52 13.66 -12.63 23.51
N ALA A 53 13.93 -11.84 22.46
CA ALA A 53 14.59 -10.55 22.60
C ALA A 53 13.74 -9.55 23.43
N ARG A 54 12.40 -9.59 23.30
CA ARG A 54 11.47 -8.81 24.14
C ARG A 54 11.56 -9.18 25.61
N GLN A 55 11.61 -10.49 25.91
CA GLN A 55 11.72 -10.98 27.29
C GLN A 55 13.08 -10.63 27.90
N ALA A 56 14.14 -10.68 27.11
CA ALA A 56 15.49 -10.30 27.55
C ALA A 56 15.65 -8.77 27.75
N ASN A 57 14.96 -7.95 26.94
CA ASN A 57 15.10 -6.50 26.95
C ASN A 57 13.74 -5.78 27.08
N PRO A 58 13.00 -5.96 28.20
CA PRO A 58 11.62 -5.48 28.33
C PRO A 58 11.50 -3.96 28.25
N HIS A 59 12.45 -3.20 28.81
CA HIS A 59 12.43 -1.74 28.75
C HIS A 59 12.65 -1.19 27.34
N ALA A 60 13.54 -1.81 26.57
CA ALA A 60 13.75 -1.47 25.17
C ALA A 60 12.51 -1.81 24.33
N ALA A 61 11.92 -2.99 24.56
CA ALA A 61 10.70 -3.41 23.87
C ALA A 61 9.53 -2.45 24.13
N LEU A 62 9.34 -2.00 25.38
CA LEU A 62 8.32 -1.00 25.73
C LEU A 62 8.52 0.32 24.99
N LEU A 63 9.76 0.80 24.90
CA LEU A 63 10.09 2.03 24.17
C LEU A 63 9.80 1.88 22.67
N ILE A 64 10.27 0.79 22.05
CA ILE A 64 10.05 0.52 20.62
C ILE A 64 8.54 0.41 20.31
N ASP A 65 7.79 -0.30 21.14
CA ASP A 65 6.34 -0.46 20.97
C ASP A 65 5.61 0.88 21.10
N ALA A 66 6.02 1.76 22.01
CA ALA A 66 5.44 3.08 22.15
C ALA A 66 5.61 3.91 20.86
N TYR A 67 6.80 3.88 20.26
CA TYR A 67 7.06 4.58 18.99
C TYR A 67 6.31 3.96 17.80
N ARG A 68 6.21 2.63 17.72
CA ARG A 68 5.38 1.95 16.71
C ARG A 68 3.91 2.34 16.82
N LYS A 69 3.40 2.52 18.04
CA LYS A 69 2.01 2.90 18.32
C LYS A 69 1.72 4.37 18.09
N HIS A 70 2.64 5.24 18.48
CA HIS A 70 2.32 6.67 18.64
C HIS A 70 3.24 7.61 17.89
N GLY A 71 4.35 7.13 17.31
CA GLY A 71 5.32 7.97 16.61
C GLY A 71 4.72 8.75 15.44
N HIS A 72 3.71 8.17 14.76
CA HIS A 72 2.98 8.84 13.68
C HIS A 72 2.35 10.18 14.09
N ARG A 73 1.98 10.34 15.37
CA ARG A 73 1.36 11.56 15.90
C ARG A 73 2.36 12.72 16.03
N LEU A 74 3.66 12.44 16.06
CA LEU A 74 4.74 13.44 16.06
C LEU A 74 5.39 13.62 14.67
N ALA A 75 4.91 12.90 13.65
CA ALA A 75 5.50 12.92 12.33
C ALA A 75 5.24 14.25 11.60
N LYS A 76 6.25 14.70 10.84
CA LYS A 76 6.21 15.94 10.05
C LYS A 76 5.70 15.67 8.64
N ILE A 77 4.47 15.20 8.54
CA ILE A 77 3.83 14.76 7.29
C ILE A 77 3.06 15.86 6.56
N ASP A 78 2.78 16.98 7.23
CA ASP A 78 2.09 18.14 6.64
C ASP A 78 3.11 19.08 5.95
N PRO A 79 3.09 19.19 4.60
CA PRO A 79 4.01 20.06 3.88
C PRO A 79 3.75 21.55 4.11
N LEU A 80 2.58 21.93 4.64
CA LEU A 80 2.26 23.31 5.01
C LEU A 80 2.72 23.65 6.42
N GLY A 81 3.05 22.65 7.24
CA GLY A 81 3.47 22.84 8.63
C GLY A 81 2.39 23.46 9.52
N ILE A 82 1.11 23.24 9.21
CA ILE A 82 -0.02 23.76 9.99
C ILE A 82 -0.27 22.86 11.20
N ASN A 83 -0.24 21.53 10.98
CA ASN A 83 -0.48 20.55 12.03
C ASN A 83 0.85 20.03 12.59
N VAL A 84 1.39 20.70 13.62
CA VAL A 84 2.63 20.29 14.29
C VAL A 84 2.34 19.96 15.75
N ASN A 85 2.20 18.66 16.04
CA ASN A 85 2.27 18.19 17.42
C ASN A 85 3.73 18.23 17.88
N THR A 86 4.00 18.95 18.96
CA THR A 86 5.36 19.05 19.53
C THR A 86 5.61 18.03 20.63
N SER A 87 4.56 17.50 21.25
CA SER A 87 4.66 16.45 22.26
C SER A 87 3.39 15.60 22.32
N ILE A 88 3.57 14.35 22.73
CA ILE A 88 2.46 13.46 23.10
C ILE A 88 2.82 12.74 24.41
N PRO A 89 1.86 12.55 25.33
CA PRO A 89 2.13 11.93 26.63
C PRO A 89 2.79 10.56 26.52
N GLU A 90 2.38 9.73 25.57
CA GLU A 90 2.83 8.36 25.42
C GLU A 90 4.30 8.22 24.99
N LEU A 91 4.90 9.31 24.48
CA LEU A 91 6.31 9.38 24.10
C LEU A 91 7.10 10.38 24.95
N ASP A 92 6.57 10.79 26.10
CA ASP A 92 7.33 11.61 27.05
C ASP A 92 8.53 10.79 27.57
N GLN A 93 9.73 11.30 27.30
CA GLN A 93 10.98 10.66 27.69
C GLN A 93 11.10 10.49 29.21
N ASN A 94 10.44 11.35 29.99
CA ASN A 94 10.39 11.26 31.44
C ASN A 94 9.61 10.04 31.94
N LEU A 95 8.73 9.46 31.13
CA LEU A 95 8.03 8.21 31.46
C LEU A 95 8.93 6.98 31.31
N PHE A 96 9.98 7.07 30.50
CA PHE A 96 11.01 6.04 30.33
C PHE A 96 12.17 6.26 31.32
N THR A 97 11.87 6.21 32.62
CA THR A 97 12.80 6.52 33.72
C THR A 97 13.95 5.53 33.86
N VAL A 98 13.74 4.27 33.47
CA VAL A 98 14.75 3.21 33.57
C VAL A 98 15.74 3.31 32.42
N ASN A 99 17.01 3.52 32.74
CA ASN A 99 18.08 3.38 31.76
C ASN A 99 18.29 1.89 31.44
N PHE A 100 18.47 1.59 30.16
CA PHE A 100 18.77 0.24 29.69
C PHE A 100 19.91 0.27 28.67
N HIS A 101 20.54 -0.89 28.51
CA HIS A 101 21.56 -1.13 27.51
C HIS A 101 21.30 -2.49 26.86
N ILE A 102 21.33 -2.55 25.53
CA ILE A 102 21.22 -3.83 24.81
C ILE A 102 22.63 -4.29 24.44
N GLU A 103 23.16 -5.27 25.19
CA GLU A 103 24.51 -5.81 24.96
C GLU A 103 24.54 -6.75 23.75
N ASN A 104 23.48 -7.54 23.58
CA ASN A 104 23.41 -8.55 22.54
C ASN A 104 22.89 -7.94 21.23
N GLU A 105 23.77 -7.88 20.22
CA GLU A 105 23.44 -7.38 18.88
C GLU A 105 22.31 -8.18 18.21
N HIS A 106 22.23 -9.49 18.48
CA HIS A 106 21.15 -10.32 17.95
C HIS A 106 19.79 -9.85 18.50
N ASP A 107 19.71 -9.55 19.80
CA ASP A 107 18.45 -9.11 20.42
C ASP A 107 17.99 -7.77 19.84
N ALA A 108 18.91 -6.82 19.65
CA ALA A 108 18.58 -5.54 19.02
C ALA A 108 18.01 -5.71 17.60
N ARG A 109 18.63 -6.57 16.78
CA ARG A 109 18.17 -6.88 15.41
C ARG A 109 16.89 -7.73 15.39
N SER A 110 16.62 -8.48 16.44
CA SER A 110 15.37 -9.23 16.60
C SER A 110 14.23 -8.32 17.02
N LEU A 111 14.47 -7.34 17.90
CA LEU A 111 13.48 -6.33 18.32
C LEU A 111 13.13 -5.35 17.20
N PHE A 112 14.13 -4.95 16.41
CA PHE A 112 14.05 -3.84 15.47
C PHE A 112 14.61 -4.23 14.10
N GLY A 113 13.96 -3.77 13.04
CA GLY A 113 14.33 -3.98 11.64
C GLY A 113 15.55 -3.16 11.22
N LEU A 114 16.70 -3.38 11.85
CA LEU A 114 17.96 -2.77 11.45
C LEU A 114 18.49 -3.41 10.15
N SER A 115 18.93 -2.59 9.20
CA SER A 115 19.71 -3.06 8.06
C SER A 115 21.06 -3.64 8.52
N THR A 116 21.67 -4.53 7.73
CA THR A 116 22.92 -5.22 8.11
C THR A 116 24.09 -4.27 8.32
N GLU A 117 24.09 -3.12 7.65
CA GLU A 117 25.19 -2.14 7.63
C GLU A 117 25.06 -1.06 8.72
N GLN A 118 23.92 -0.96 9.40
CA GLN A 118 23.74 0.04 10.46
C GLN A 118 24.36 -0.37 11.79
N SER A 119 24.90 0.64 12.48
CA SER A 119 25.28 0.53 13.88
C SER A 119 24.05 0.31 14.75
N ILE A 120 24.23 -0.51 15.78
CA ILE A 120 23.16 -0.88 16.70
C ILE A 120 23.11 0.17 17.81
N PRO A 121 21.94 0.79 18.09
CA PRO A 121 21.80 1.67 19.24
C PRO A 121 22.01 0.88 20.51
N LYS A 122 22.83 1.41 21.40
CA LYS A 122 23.26 0.70 22.61
C LYS A 122 22.52 1.20 23.84
N THR A 123 22.41 2.52 23.98
CA THR A 123 21.78 3.15 25.14
C THR A 123 20.35 3.56 24.86
N LYS A 124 19.57 3.80 25.93
CA LYS A 124 18.22 4.38 25.84
C LYS A 124 18.17 5.62 24.95
N ASP A 125 19.13 6.54 25.09
CA ASP A 125 19.13 7.80 24.35
C ASP A 125 19.46 7.60 22.86
N ASP A 126 20.31 6.61 22.54
CA ASP A 126 20.56 6.22 21.15
C ASP A 126 19.29 5.66 20.51
N TRP A 127 18.55 4.82 21.24
CA TRP A 127 17.27 4.27 20.79
C TRP A 127 16.23 5.35 20.57
N ILE A 128 16.07 6.29 21.51
CA ILE A 128 15.14 7.42 21.35
C ILE A 128 15.48 8.22 20.09
N ARG A 129 16.76 8.51 19.84
CA ARG A 129 17.19 9.23 18.64
C ARG A 129 16.81 8.47 17.36
N GLN A 130 17.15 7.19 17.27
CA GLN A 130 16.86 6.37 16.09
C GLN A 130 15.35 6.23 15.85
N LEU A 131 14.56 6.03 16.91
CA LEU A 131 13.11 5.90 16.79
C LEU A 131 12.46 7.22 16.33
N ASN A 132 12.95 8.38 16.77
CA ASN A 132 12.49 9.68 16.26
C ASN A 132 12.85 9.89 14.78
N GLU A 133 14.02 9.43 14.32
CA GLU A 133 14.42 9.52 12.91
C GLU A 133 13.57 8.62 11.98
N ILE A 134 13.08 7.51 12.52
CA ILE A 134 12.32 6.52 11.76
C ILE A 134 10.83 6.84 11.75
N TYR A 135 10.23 7.14 12.90
CA TYR A 135 8.78 7.26 13.05
C TYR A 135 8.22 8.69 13.05
N CYS A 136 9.06 9.70 13.31
CA CYS A 136 8.60 11.08 13.55
C CYS A 136 9.05 12.09 12.47
N GLN A 137 9.45 11.61 11.28
CA GLN A 137 9.92 12.47 10.18
C GLN A 137 8.83 12.66 9.11
N SER A 138 9.21 12.84 7.84
CA SER A 138 8.30 13.12 6.71
C SER A 138 7.50 11.91 6.21
N ILE A 139 7.59 10.78 6.91
CA ILE A 139 6.79 9.58 6.67
C ILE A 139 6.49 8.94 8.02
N SER A 140 5.28 8.42 8.19
CA SER A 140 4.84 7.74 9.40
C SER A 140 4.23 6.38 9.07
N LEU A 141 4.05 5.57 10.10
CA LEU A 141 3.43 4.25 10.01
C LEU A 141 2.36 4.09 11.10
N GLU A 142 1.20 3.61 10.69
CA GLU A 142 0.17 3.07 11.56
C GLU A 142 -0.10 1.63 11.14
N CYS A 143 0.22 0.68 12.01
CA CYS A 143 -0.01 -0.76 11.76
C CYS A 143 -0.52 -1.51 12.98
N GLU A 144 -0.74 -0.84 14.11
CA GLU A 144 -1.10 -1.50 15.38
C GLU A 144 -2.55 -2.00 15.41
N TYR A 145 -3.40 -1.51 14.51
CA TYR A 145 -4.75 -2.03 14.28
C TYR A 145 -4.76 -3.40 13.56
N ILE A 146 -3.62 -3.86 13.04
CA ILE A 146 -3.52 -5.15 12.34
C ILE A 146 -3.54 -6.28 13.37
N GLU A 147 -4.55 -7.14 13.28
CA GLU A 147 -4.78 -8.25 14.23
C GLU A 147 -3.70 -9.33 14.15
N ASN A 148 -3.17 -9.59 12.96
CA ASN A 148 -2.13 -10.60 12.75
C ASN A 148 -0.75 -10.06 13.17
N ASP A 149 -0.21 -10.63 14.25
CA ASP A 149 1.11 -10.28 14.80
C ASP A 149 2.25 -10.42 13.79
N ILE A 150 2.19 -11.41 12.90
CA ILE A 150 3.20 -11.63 11.86
C ILE A 150 3.19 -10.47 10.86
N GLU A 151 2.01 -10.09 10.40
CA GLU A 151 1.84 -9.01 9.43
C GLU A 151 2.25 -7.67 10.05
N ARG A 152 1.78 -7.41 11.28
CA ARG A 152 2.14 -6.22 12.04
C ARG A 152 3.66 -6.11 12.24
N LEU A 153 4.31 -7.20 12.68
CA LEU A 153 5.75 -7.23 12.86
C LEU A 153 6.50 -7.09 11.54
N TRP A 154 6.02 -7.72 10.46
CA TRP A 154 6.63 -7.61 9.14
C TRP A 154 6.59 -6.17 8.62
N ILE A 155 5.43 -5.50 8.70
CA ILE A 155 5.29 -4.11 8.26
C ILE A 155 6.20 -3.19 9.08
N ALA A 156 6.18 -3.32 10.41
CA ALA A 156 7.03 -2.52 11.28
C ALA A 156 8.52 -2.71 10.94
N ARG A 157 8.99 -3.96 10.87
CA ARG A 157 10.39 -4.27 10.52
C ARG A 157 10.76 -3.80 9.13
N ARG A 158 9.86 -3.95 8.14
CA ARG A 158 10.12 -3.51 6.77
C ARG A 158 10.22 -1.99 6.68
N PHE A 159 9.36 -1.27 7.40
CA PHE A 159 9.42 0.19 7.51
C PHE A 159 10.73 0.64 8.14
N GLU A 160 11.09 0.05 9.29
CA GLU A 160 12.36 0.31 9.99
C GLU A 160 13.56 0.06 9.06
N GLN A 161 13.57 -1.05 8.32
CA GLN A 161 14.63 -1.38 7.35
C GLN A 161 14.73 -0.36 6.22
N LEU A 162 13.60 0.06 5.64
CA LEU A 162 13.58 1.02 4.54
C LEU A 162 14.07 2.40 4.99
N ARG A 163 13.77 2.80 6.23
CA ARG A 163 14.24 4.05 6.82
C ARG A 163 15.71 4.02 7.21
N THR A 164 16.25 2.83 7.47
CA THR A 164 17.64 2.57 7.83
C THR A 164 18.54 2.13 6.68
N SER A 165 17.96 1.98 5.48
CA SER A 165 18.67 1.58 4.26
C SER A 165 19.44 2.76 3.64
N PRO A 166 20.51 2.49 2.88
CA PRO A 166 21.31 3.53 2.23
C PRO A 166 20.51 4.38 1.24
N THR A 167 21.08 5.54 0.92
CA THR A 167 20.51 6.62 0.11
C THR A 167 20.04 6.14 -1.27
N ILE A 168 18.90 6.69 -1.71
CA ILE A 168 18.36 6.48 -3.06
C ILE A 168 19.42 6.82 -4.11
N SER A 169 19.62 5.95 -5.11
CA SER A 169 20.61 6.18 -6.17
C SER A 169 20.33 7.46 -6.96
N SER A 170 21.39 8.10 -7.47
CA SER A 170 21.28 9.33 -8.27
C SER A 170 20.29 9.18 -9.43
N ASP A 171 20.31 8.04 -10.12
CA ASP A 171 19.40 7.77 -11.24
C ASP A 171 17.93 7.77 -10.83
N ILE A 172 17.62 7.22 -9.64
CA ILE A 172 16.24 7.23 -9.12
C ILE A 172 15.85 8.66 -8.72
N GLN A 173 16.75 9.42 -8.09
CA GLN A 173 16.48 10.82 -7.73
C GLN A 173 16.20 11.68 -8.97
N GLN A 174 17.02 11.54 -10.02
CA GLN A 174 16.82 12.21 -11.29
C GLN A 174 15.49 11.84 -11.93
N ARG A 175 15.13 10.54 -11.91
CA ARG A 175 13.85 10.07 -12.43
C ARG A 175 12.66 10.66 -11.68
N ILE A 176 12.70 10.70 -10.35
CA ILE A 176 11.65 11.30 -9.52
C ILE A 176 11.50 12.78 -9.87
N ALA A 177 12.60 13.53 -9.91
CA ALA A 177 12.59 14.94 -10.27
C ALA A 177 12.05 15.19 -11.68
N GLU A 178 12.40 14.34 -12.65
CA GLU A 178 11.89 14.41 -14.02
C GLU A 178 10.37 14.25 -14.06
N GLN A 179 9.81 13.27 -13.34
CA GLN A 179 8.36 13.05 -13.30
C GLN A 179 7.60 14.21 -12.67
N MET A 180 8.13 14.76 -11.57
CA MET A 180 7.53 15.93 -10.92
C MET A 180 7.56 17.16 -11.83
N ARG A 181 8.69 17.43 -12.49
CA ARG A 181 8.82 18.57 -13.42
C ARG A 181 7.92 18.45 -14.64
N LYS A 182 7.74 17.23 -15.17
CA LYS A 182 6.78 16.98 -16.27
C LYS A 182 5.35 17.31 -15.84
N CYS A 183 4.97 16.93 -14.62
CA CYS A 183 3.66 17.23 -14.04
C CYS A 183 3.44 18.75 -13.94
N GLU A 184 4.37 19.45 -13.30
CA GLU A 184 4.33 20.90 -13.12
C GLU A 184 4.29 21.64 -14.45
N THR A 185 5.19 21.31 -15.37
CA THR A 185 5.28 21.96 -16.70
C THR A 185 4.00 21.77 -17.50
N PHE A 186 3.37 20.60 -17.39
CA PHE A 186 2.12 20.31 -18.07
C PHE A 186 0.97 21.18 -17.54
N ASP A 187 0.84 21.32 -16.21
CA ASP A 187 -0.18 22.19 -15.62
C ASP A 187 0.07 23.67 -15.94
N GLN A 188 1.31 24.15 -15.90
CA GLN A 188 1.69 25.50 -16.31
C GLN A 188 1.34 25.75 -17.79
N PHE A 189 1.58 24.78 -18.67
CA PHE A 189 1.20 24.86 -20.07
C PHE A 189 -0.32 24.98 -20.23
N LEU A 190 -1.10 24.15 -19.52
CA LEU A 190 -2.56 24.20 -19.57
C LEU A 190 -3.09 25.55 -19.05
N GLN A 191 -2.54 26.07 -17.96
CA GLN A 191 -2.89 27.39 -17.43
C GLN A 191 -2.63 28.50 -18.45
N ALA A 192 -1.47 28.46 -19.12
CA ALA A 192 -1.09 29.50 -20.08
C ALA A 192 -1.91 29.43 -21.39
N LYS A 193 -2.22 28.23 -21.90
CA LYS A 193 -2.91 28.05 -23.19
C LYS A 193 -4.43 27.97 -23.07
N PHE A 194 -4.94 27.57 -21.92
CA PHE A 194 -6.37 27.39 -21.66
C PHE A 194 -6.75 27.99 -20.30
N PRO A 195 -6.64 29.33 -20.13
CA PRO A 195 -6.80 29.97 -18.82
C PRO A 195 -8.21 29.82 -18.23
N THR A 196 -9.22 29.57 -19.05
CA THR A 196 -10.62 29.34 -18.63
C THR A 196 -10.94 27.88 -18.31
N LEU A 197 -9.98 26.96 -18.50
CA LEU A 197 -10.20 25.53 -18.29
C LEU A 197 -10.15 25.18 -16.80
N LYS A 198 -11.24 24.59 -16.31
CA LYS A 198 -11.23 23.84 -15.04
C LYS A 198 -10.48 22.52 -15.23
N ARG A 199 -9.19 22.48 -14.89
CA ARG A 199 -8.31 21.32 -15.16
C ARG A 199 -8.13 20.33 -14.01
N TYR A 200 -8.52 20.69 -12.79
CA TYR A 200 -8.29 19.89 -11.57
C TYR A 200 -6.81 19.51 -11.39
N SER A 201 -5.97 20.54 -11.42
CA SER A 201 -4.50 20.49 -11.40
C SER A 201 -3.92 19.55 -10.36
N GLY A 202 -2.78 18.94 -10.70
CA GLY A 202 -1.92 18.18 -9.79
C GLY A 202 -0.87 19.04 -9.08
N GLU A 203 -0.87 20.36 -9.28
CA GLU A 203 0.03 21.31 -8.60
C GLU A 203 -0.08 21.18 -7.07
N GLY A 204 1.06 21.02 -6.41
CA GLY A 204 1.17 20.73 -4.98
C GLY A 204 1.05 19.25 -4.60
N ALA A 205 0.79 18.37 -5.58
CA ALA A 205 0.69 16.91 -5.41
C ALA A 205 1.54 16.14 -6.45
N GLU A 206 2.55 16.77 -7.04
CA GLU A 206 3.38 16.23 -8.13
C GLU A 206 4.12 14.94 -7.73
N GLY A 207 4.38 14.76 -6.42
CA GLY A 207 4.94 13.53 -5.87
C GLY A 207 4.13 12.27 -6.22
N MET A 208 2.83 12.41 -6.53
CA MET A 208 2.00 11.30 -6.97
C MET A 208 2.48 10.70 -8.32
N MET A 209 3.08 11.49 -9.20
CA MET A 209 3.65 10.96 -10.46
C MET A 209 4.86 10.07 -10.20
N ALA A 210 5.70 10.44 -9.22
CA ALA A 210 6.81 9.60 -8.79
C ALA A 210 6.33 8.28 -8.17
N PHE A 211 5.25 8.33 -7.37
CA PHE A 211 4.59 7.12 -6.86
C PHE A 211 4.16 6.19 -7.99
N PHE A 212 3.43 6.69 -9.00
CA PHE A 212 2.96 5.87 -10.11
C PHE A 212 4.12 5.26 -10.93
N ASP A 213 5.13 6.06 -11.28
CA ASP A 213 6.28 5.56 -12.06
C ASP A 213 7.04 4.45 -11.29
N LEU A 214 7.22 4.62 -9.98
CA LEU A 214 7.86 3.62 -9.13
C LEU A 214 7.01 2.35 -8.98
N VAL A 215 5.70 2.47 -8.77
CA VAL A 215 4.79 1.32 -8.67
C VAL A 215 4.74 0.55 -9.99
N PHE A 216 4.68 1.23 -11.13
CA PHE A 216 4.71 0.56 -12.44
C PHE A 216 6.04 -0.15 -12.68
N LYS A 217 7.17 0.50 -12.36
CA LYS A 217 8.50 -0.11 -12.45
C LYS A 217 8.62 -1.36 -11.54
N GLN A 218 8.13 -1.28 -10.30
CA GLN A 218 8.14 -2.41 -9.37
C GLN A 218 7.19 -3.53 -9.81
N SER A 219 6.02 -3.19 -10.34
CA SER A 219 5.06 -4.16 -10.89
C SER A 219 5.73 -5.03 -11.95
N VAL A 220 6.49 -4.42 -12.87
CA VAL A 220 7.27 -5.14 -13.88
C VAL A 220 8.37 -6.03 -13.29
N GLN A 221 9.05 -5.56 -12.24
CA GLN A 221 10.08 -6.36 -11.55
C GLN A 221 9.47 -7.59 -10.86
N LEU A 222 8.24 -7.46 -10.36
CA LEU A 222 7.47 -8.53 -9.72
C LEU A 222 6.70 -9.41 -10.71
N ASN A 223 6.86 -9.19 -12.03
CA ASN A 223 6.16 -9.89 -13.11
C ASN A 223 4.63 -9.73 -13.09
N ILE A 224 4.14 -8.61 -12.54
CA ILE A 224 2.74 -8.19 -12.74
C ILE A 224 2.58 -7.79 -14.21
N GLU A 225 1.57 -8.36 -14.85
CA GLU A 225 1.29 -8.16 -16.27
C GLU A 225 0.29 -7.01 -16.50
N ASN A 226 -0.67 -6.84 -15.58
CA ASN A 226 -1.78 -5.89 -15.72
C ASN A 226 -1.95 -5.02 -14.47
N VAL A 227 -2.09 -3.71 -14.66
CA VAL A 227 -2.44 -2.75 -13.62
C VAL A 227 -3.70 -2.02 -14.01
N ILE A 228 -4.74 -2.16 -13.19
CA ILE A 228 -6.01 -1.45 -13.33
C ILE A 228 -5.96 -0.27 -12.38
N VAL A 229 -6.11 0.94 -12.91
CA VAL A 229 -6.13 2.17 -12.12
C VAL A 229 -7.52 2.76 -12.13
N CYS A 230 -8.04 3.13 -10.96
CA CYS A 230 -9.18 4.05 -10.84
C CYS A 230 -8.75 5.29 -10.06
N MET A 231 -9.20 6.44 -10.54
CA MET A 231 -8.72 7.73 -10.05
C MET A 231 -9.79 8.81 -10.28
N PRO A 232 -10.00 9.76 -9.36
CA PRO A 232 -10.88 10.89 -9.55
C PRO A 232 -10.23 11.92 -10.50
N HIS A 233 -10.67 13.18 -10.42
CA HIS A 233 -10.24 14.26 -11.30
C HIS A 233 -8.86 14.85 -10.97
N ARG A 234 -8.42 14.80 -9.70
CA ARG A 234 -7.19 15.46 -9.21
C ARG A 234 -5.93 14.88 -9.88
N GLY A 235 -5.21 15.66 -10.68
CA GLY A 235 -3.97 15.22 -11.34
C GLY A 235 -4.15 14.14 -12.42
N ARG A 236 -5.41 13.83 -12.81
CA ARG A 236 -5.71 12.76 -13.77
C ARG A 236 -5.14 13.04 -15.15
N ASN A 237 -5.27 14.28 -15.60
CA ASN A 237 -4.76 14.71 -16.90
C ASN A 237 -3.23 14.59 -16.97
N ASN A 238 -2.54 14.87 -15.86
CA ASN A 238 -1.10 14.68 -15.70
C ASN A 238 -0.74 13.20 -15.82
N LEU A 239 -1.43 12.30 -15.10
CA LEU A 239 -1.19 10.86 -15.21
C LEU A 239 -1.36 10.37 -16.67
N LEU A 240 -2.46 10.78 -17.31
CA LEU A 240 -2.77 10.43 -18.69
C LEU A 240 -1.64 10.83 -19.65
N VAL A 241 -1.24 12.10 -19.64
CA VAL A 241 -0.28 12.64 -20.63
C VAL A 241 1.17 12.32 -20.27
N CYS A 242 1.54 12.43 -19.00
CA CYS A 242 2.94 12.33 -18.56
C CYS A 242 3.42 10.88 -18.44
N LEU A 243 2.53 9.92 -18.10
CA LEU A 243 2.92 8.52 -17.85
C LEU A 243 2.18 7.49 -18.71
N LEU A 244 0.91 7.73 -19.05
CA LEU A 244 0.09 6.72 -19.75
C LEU A 244 0.01 6.91 -21.27
N ASN A 245 0.99 7.61 -21.86
CA ASN A 245 1.10 7.83 -23.29
C ASN A 245 -0.18 8.38 -23.96
N TYR A 246 -1.04 9.08 -23.20
CA TYR A 246 -2.27 9.63 -23.76
C TYR A 246 -1.91 10.79 -24.71
N PRO A 247 -2.37 10.77 -25.98
CA PRO A 247 -1.99 11.80 -26.92
C PRO A 247 -2.50 13.18 -26.47
N ALA A 248 -1.57 14.10 -26.17
CA ALA A 248 -1.90 15.46 -25.74
C ALA A 248 -2.80 16.19 -26.76
N ALA A 249 -2.59 15.95 -28.06
CA ALA A 249 -3.43 16.48 -29.12
C ALA A 249 -4.91 16.06 -28.99
N THR A 250 -5.18 14.81 -28.60
CA THR A 250 -6.55 14.32 -28.33
C THR A 250 -7.14 15.03 -27.13
N MET A 251 -6.36 15.22 -26.07
CA MET A 251 -6.79 15.98 -24.89
C MET A 251 -7.13 17.44 -25.26
N PHE A 252 -6.28 18.10 -26.04
CA PHE A 252 -6.50 19.49 -26.47
C PHE A 252 -7.72 19.64 -27.37
N ARG A 253 -8.04 18.63 -28.19
CA ARG A 253 -9.30 18.59 -28.95
C ARG A 253 -10.50 18.60 -28.00
N LYS A 254 -10.44 17.78 -26.94
CA LYS A 254 -11.50 17.73 -25.93
C LYS A 254 -11.66 19.05 -25.18
N ILE A 255 -10.55 19.70 -24.81
CA ILE A 255 -10.55 21.04 -24.20
C ILE A 255 -11.22 22.07 -25.11
N LYS A 256 -11.05 21.96 -26.43
CA LYS A 256 -11.70 22.83 -27.43
C LYS A 256 -13.16 22.44 -27.73
N GLY A 257 -13.78 21.58 -26.92
CA GLY A 257 -15.18 21.15 -27.10
C GLY A 257 -15.42 20.18 -28.25
N LYS A 258 -14.36 19.58 -28.83
CA LYS A 258 -14.50 18.57 -29.89
C LYS A 258 -14.62 17.17 -29.29
N HIS A 259 -15.23 16.27 -30.04
CA HIS A 259 -15.28 14.85 -29.69
C HIS A 259 -13.88 14.22 -29.60
N GLU A 260 -13.73 13.36 -28.60
CA GLU A 260 -12.58 12.49 -28.31
C GLU A 260 -12.54 11.24 -29.21
N PHE A 261 -13.68 10.90 -29.82
CA PHE A 261 -13.83 9.75 -30.71
C PHE A 261 -13.73 10.15 -32.20
N PRO A 262 -13.39 9.18 -33.08
CA PRO A 262 -13.56 9.34 -34.53
C PRO A 262 -15.01 9.70 -34.91
N LYS A 263 -15.20 10.36 -36.06
CA LYS A 263 -16.50 10.91 -36.48
C LYS A 263 -17.59 9.86 -36.71
N ASP A 264 -17.18 8.64 -37.04
CA ASP A 264 -18.02 7.48 -37.32
C ASP A 264 -18.49 6.74 -36.06
N VAL A 265 -17.90 7.05 -34.89
CA VAL A 265 -18.30 6.46 -33.62
C VAL A 265 -19.55 7.16 -33.07
N LYS A 266 -20.62 6.39 -32.89
CA LYS A 266 -21.84 6.85 -32.22
C LYS A 266 -21.62 6.88 -30.71
N SER A 267 -21.17 8.02 -30.19
CA SER A 267 -20.96 8.25 -28.76
C SER A 267 -21.36 9.67 -28.38
N THR A 268 -21.95 9.83 -27.21
CA THR A 268 -22.25 11.15 -26.63
C THR A 268 -21.00 11.83 -26.07
N GLY A 269 -19.93 11.07 -25.84
CA GLY A 269 -18.73 11.54 -25.14
C GLY A 269 -18.96 11.79 -23.65
N ASP A 270 -17.93 12.28 -22.97
CA ASP A 270 -17.98 12.65 -21.54
C ASP A 270 -17.18 13.94 -21.26
N VAL A 271 -16.92 14.33 -20.01
CA VAL A 271 -16.07 15.50 -19.70
C VAL A 271 -14.58 15.14 -19.66
N LEU A 272 -13.72 16.17 -19.72
CA LEU A 272 -12.25 16.03 -19.72
C LEU A 272 -11.73 15.17 -18.56
N SER A 273 -12.29 15.35 -17.36
CA SER A 273 -11.89 14.63 -16.14
C SER A 273 -12.26 13.15 -16.12
N HIS A 274 -12.98 12.64 -17.13
CA HIS A 274 -13.39 11.23 -17.24
C HIS A 274 -12.65 10.49 -18.36
N LEU A 275 -11.74 11.16 -19.08
CA LEU A 275 -10.91 10.54 -20.11
C LEU A 275 -10.15 9.35 -19.55
N TYR A 276 -10.04 8.28 -20.32
CA TYR A 276 -9.48 7.00 -19.90
C TYR A 276 -8.46 6.53 -20.93
N THR A 277 -7.65 5.52 -20.59
CA THR A 277 -6.69 4.92 -21.52
C THR A 277 -6.37 3.48 -21.14
N SER A 278 -6.02 2.68 -22.14
CA SER A 278 -5.42 1.36 -21.98
C SER A 278 -4.16 1.35 -22.84
N THR A 279 -3.01 1.16 -22.22
CA THR A 279 -1.71 1.29 -22.91
C THR A 279 -0.71 0.29 -22.35
N ASP A 280 0.26 -0.09 -23.18
CA ASP A 280 1.41 -0.87 -22.73
C ASP A 280 2.57 0.08 -22.42
N LEU A 281 3.05 0.02 -21.19
CA LEU A 281 4.29 0.69 -20.77
C LEU A 281 5.46 -0.30 -20.87
N THR A 282 6.66 0.19 -21.13
CA THR A 282 7.86 -0.65 -21.19
C THR A 282 8.88 -0.18 -20.16
N TYR A 283 9.26 -1.07 -19.25
CA TYR A 283 10.30 -0.85 -18.25
C TYR A 283 11.34 -1.97 -18.37
N ASN A 284 12.61 -1.62 -18.58
CA ASN A 284 13.73 -2.58 -18.71
C ASN A 284 13.44 -3.72 -19.71
N GLY A 285 12.80 -3.40 -20.85
CA GLY A 285 12.47 -4.36 -21.90
C GLY A 285 11.26 -5.26 -21.62
N LYS A 286 10.66 -5.19 -20.43
CA LYS A 286 9.41 -5.88 -20.08
C LYS A 286 8.21 -4.94 -20.22
N LYS A 287 7.07 -5.50 -20.63
CA LYS A 287 5.82 -4.75 -20.81
C LYS A 287 4.94 -4.83 -19.56
N LEU A 288 4.22 -3.74 -19.31
CA LEU A 288 3.14 -3.64 -18.32
C LEU A 288 1.91 -3.09 -19.00
N HIS A 289 0.80 -3.83 -18.99
CA HIS A 289 -0.47 -3.29 -19.45
C HIS A 289 -1.09 -2.44 -18.35
N VAL A 290 -1.33 -1.15 -18.62
CA VAL A 290 -1.96 -0.23 -17.66
C VAL A 290 -3.29 0.26 -18.22
N SER A 291 -4.35 0.10 -17.44
CA SER A 291 -5.71 0.50 -17.80
C SER A 291 -6.27 1.47 -16.77
N LEU A 292 -6.26 2.76 -17.07
CA LEU A 292 -6.99 3.77 -16.30
C LEU A 292 -8.46 3.72 -16.74
N ILE A 293 -9.35 3.31 -15.85
CA ILE A 293 -10.77 3.12 -16.19
C ILE A 293 -11.54 4.45 -16.27
N PRO A 294 -12.59 4.55 -17.10
CA PRO A 294 -13.52 5.68 -17.07
C PRO A 294 -14.30 5.70 -15.74
N ASN A 295 -14.80 6.87 -15.37
CA ASN A 295 -15.61 7.07 -14.17
C ASN A 295 -16.57 8.25 -14.36
N PRO A 296 -17.75 8.23 -13.72
CA PRO A 296 -18.59 9.42 -13.61
C PRO A 296 -17.98 10.43 -12.62
N SER A 297 -18.63 11.59 -12.47
CA SER A 297 -18.26 12.59 -11.44
C SER A 297 -18.67 12.17 -10.02
N HIS A 298 -19.48 11.11 -9.86
CA HIS A 298 -19.79 10.50 -8.56
C HIS A 298 -18.52 9.87 -8.01
N LEU A 299 -17.89 10.55 -7.05
CA LEU A 299 -16.62 10.12 -6.46
C LEU A 299 -16.78 8.74 -5.79
N GLU A 300 -15.70 7.97 -5.77
CA GLU A 300 -15.61 6.60 -5.21
C GLU A 300 -16.46 5.51 -5.91
N ALA A 301 -17.45 5.87 -6.72
CA ALA A 301 -18.32 4.91 -7.41
C ALA A 301 -17.58 3.98 -8.39
N ASN A 302 -16.40 4.38 -8.87
CA ASN A 302 -15.57 3.57 -9.76
C ASN A 302 -14.67 2.56 -9.02
N ASN A 303 -14.50 2.66 -7.70
CA ASN A 303 -13.65 1.76 -6.91
C ASN A 303 -14.06 0.28 -7.06
N PRO A 304 -15.33 -0.11 -6.78
CA PRO A 304 -15.74 -1.51 -6.96
C PRO A 304 -15.70 -1.96 -8.43
N VAL A 305 -15.88 -1.05 -9.38
CA VAL A 305 -15.76 -1.33 -10.81
C VAL A 305 -14.32 -1.72 -11.16
N ALA A 306 -13.34 -1.01 -10.59
CA ALA A 306 -11.92 -1.30 -10.76
C ALA A 306 -11.56 -2.68 -10.18
N VAL A 307 -12.02 -2.98 -8.96
CA VAL A 307 -11.80 -4.30 -8.33
C VAL A 307 -12.43 -5.41 -9.18
N GLY A 308 -13.66 -5.23 -9.64
CA GLY A 308 -14.35 -6.18 -10.52
C GLY A 308 -13.59 -6.42 -11.82
N LYS A 309 -13.10 -5.34 -12.46
CA LYS A 309 -12.25 -5.44 -13.66
C LYS A 309 -10.93 -6.17 -13.37
N THR A 310 -10.28 -5.87 -12.25
CA THR A 310 -9.06 -6.57 -11.81
C THR A 310 -9.34 -8.05 -11.60
N ARG A 311 -10.46 -8.41 -10.96
CA ARG A 311 -10.86 -9.81 -10.74
C ARG A 311 -11.13 -10.52 -12.05
N ALA A 312 -11.79 -9.87 -13.01
CA ALA A 312 -11.99 -10.41 -14.36
C ALA A 312 -10.66 -10.57 -15.11
N CYS A 313 -9.71 -9.65 -14.93
CA CYS A 313 -8.36 -9.78 -15.48
C CYS A 313 -7.62 -10.98 -14.88
N GLN A 314 -7.69 -11.17 -13.56
CA GLN A 314 -7.13 -12.35 -12.88
C GLN A 314 -7.75 -13.65 -13.41
N LEU A 315 -9.07 -13.67 -13.67
CA LEU A 315 -9.73 -14.81 -14.30
C LEU A 315 -9.14 -15.10 -15.69
N SER A 316 -9.03 -14.09 -16.55
CA SER A 316 -8.46 -14.23 -17.90
C SER A 316 -6.99 -14.68 -17.88
N LEU A 317 -6.21 -14.23 -16.90
CA LEU A 317 -4.78 -14.56 -16.73
C LEU A 317 -4.53 -15.86 -15.96
N LYS A 318 -5.61 -16.52 -15.50
CA LYS A 318 -5.56 -17.71 -14.64
C LYS A 318 -4.70 -17.46 -13.39
N ASP A 319 -4.92 -16.32 -12.75
CA ASP A 319 -4.18 -15.85 -11.57
C ASP A 319 -4.91 -16.21 -10.27
N GLY A 320 -4.14 -16.50 -9.21
CA GLY A 320 -4.61 -16.82 -7.88
C GLY A 320 -5.75 -17.86 -7.84
N HIS A 321 -6.96 -17.40 -7.48
CA HIS A 321 -8.16 -18.24 -7.34
C HIS A 321 -8.63 -18.92 -8.64
N TYR A 322 -8.13 -18.46 -9.79
CA TYR A 322 -8.48 -18.98 -11.11
C TYR A 322 -7.34 -19.76 -11.77
N ALA A 323 -6.27 -20.06 -11.03
CA ALA A 323 -5.16 -20.85 -11.55
C ALA A 323 -5.59 -22.29 -11.88
N ASP A 324 -5.15 -22.77 -13.06
CA ASP A 324 -5.46 -24.13 -13.54
C ASP A 324 -4.66 -25.23 -12.81
N THR A 325 -3.48 -24.90 -12.29
CA THR A 325 -2.53 -25.87 -11.74
C THR A 325 -2.52 -25.88 -10.22
N GLU A 326 -2.05 -27.00 -9.65
CA GLU A 326 -1.84 -27.14 -8.19
C GLU A 326 -0.68 -26.27 -7.67
N ASN A 327 0.15 -25.73 -8.57
CA ASN A 327 1.17 -24.75 -8.20
C ASN A 327 0.52 -23.36 -8.13
N VAL A 328 -0.36 -23.22 -7.14
CA VAL A 328 -1.18 -22.02 -6.95
C VAL A 328 -0.24 -20.86 -6.61
N GLY A 329 -0.06 -19.94 -7.56
CA GLY A 329 0.47 -18.61 -7.27
C GLY A 329 -0.38 -17.91 -6.21
N ARG A 330 0.12 -16.82 -5.65
CA ARG A 330 -0.67 -16.02 -4.70
C ARG A 330 -1.73 -15.23 -5.46
N HIS A 331 -2.75 -14.80 -4.74
CA HIS A 331 -3.72 -13.87 -5.30
C HIS A 331 -3.03 -12.55 -5.68
N GLY A 332 -3.20 -12.11 -6.92
CA GLY A 332 -2.64 -10.84 -7.41
C GLY A 332 -1.19 -10.92 -7.88
N ASP A 333 -0.66 -12.11 -8.18
CA ASP A 333 0.69 -12.24 -8.73
C ASP A 333 0.80 -11.65 -10.15
N LYS A 334 -0.31 -11.57 -10.90
CA LYS A 334 -0.30 -11.06 -12.29
C LYS A 334 -1.09 -9.79 -12.53
N ALA A 335 -2.06 -9.46 -11.67
CA ALA A 335 -2.89 -8.29 -11.85
C ALA A 335 -3.08 -7.50 -10.54
N LEU A 336 -2.82 -6.19 -10.62
CA LEU A 336 -2.89 -5.24 -9.51
C LEU A 336 -4.00 -4.21 -9.74
N CYS A 337 -4.74 -3.88 -8.67
CA CYS A 337 -5.67 -2.76 -8.65
C CYS A 337 -5.04 -1.59 -7.89
N ILE A 338 -4.99 -0.41 -8.49
CA ILE A 338 -4.61 0.84 -7.82
C ILE A 338 -5.84 1.74 -7.75
N GLN A 339 -6.23 2.11 -6.54
CA GLN A 339 -7.31 3.05 -6.30
C GLN A 339 -6.72 4.36 -5.77
N VAL A 340 -7.10 5.47 -6.38
CA VAL A 340 -6.72 6.82 -5.95
C VAL A 340 -7.96 7.54 -5.52
N HIS A 341 -7.86 8.30 -4.42
CA HIS A 341 -9.00 8.92 -3.77
C HIS A 341 -8.71 10.40 -3.47
N GLY A 342 -9.77 11.18 -3.28
CA GLY A 342 -9.70 12.45 -2.58
C GLY A 342 -9.91 12.21 -1.08
N ASP A 343 -9.23 12.97 -0.23
CA ASP A 343 -9.36 12.90 1.23
C ASP A 343 -10.81 13.05 1.71
N ALA A 344 -11.53 14.06 1.19
CA ALA A 344 -12.91 14.32 1.57
C ALA A 344 -13.89 13.22 1.11
N SER A 345 -13.70 12.69 -0.11
CA SER A 345 -14.61 11.68 -0.65
C SER A 345 -14.35 10.30 -0.08
N PHE A 346 -13.09 9.96 0.21
CA PHE A 346 -12.71 8.70 0.83
C PHE A 346 -13.37 8.51 2.21
N ALA A 347 -13.50 9.58 2.99
CA ALA A 347 -14.15 9.52 4.30
C ALA A 347 -15.69 9.60 4.24
N GLY A 348 -16.26 10.13 3.15
CA GLY A 348 -17.66 10.51 3.08
C GLY A 348 -18.55 9.66 2.15
N GLN A 349 -17.98 8.74 1.38
CA GLN A 349 -18.70 7.79 0.52
C GLN A 349 -18.33 6.37 0.91
#